data_AF-F8CBF3-F1
#
_entry.id   AF-F8CBF3-F1
#
_cell.length_a   1.000
_cell.length_b   1.000
_cell.length_c   1.000
_cell.angle_alpha   90.00
_cell.angle_beta   90.00
_cell.angle_gamma   90.00
#
_symmetry.space_group_name_H-M   'P 1'
#
loop_
_entity.id
_entity.type
_entity.pdbx_description
1 polymer ?
#
loop_
_entity_poly.entity_id
_entity_poly.type
_entity_poly.pdbx_seq_one_letter_code
_entity_poly.pdbx_strand_id
1 'polypeptide(L)'
;MKQTAWAVERDGEHGREVLLLVTLEADADAPRAPVAINLALDRSASMRGVPLLAAVQAAQALVERASPRDYLGLLTFDAEPEQVLPMRAMDASARAQLLKVLARLESGEGTALHEAVERASEAARRVLVPGARPQVLMLTDGEPSVGPSQLAEFKTLGARVAESGVMLHALGLGRHYLPDVLEALTSPSGTGFVHVDDPEGLPMAVGQLGAELFGEVVADARVHVLPSGFADVRCRHRYPSRVEGDAMSATLGAVSQAFPRRVLFSGMLGEAEWNLGVTTSYSEHGDTRRITIPVTRVLPDSEAGRFVRAVASELDLVAAEATAWKALGRRHQDAAERALEAADVALYKLARLGASDVPAQRHVERLADLRRVIERRANQNPALVMRRAHSEVSRITMSRVGPAAPAPALLPWKTED
;
A
#
# COMPACT_ATOMS: atom_id res chain seq x y z
N MET A 1 3.64 -17.50 13.34
CA MET A 1 3.13 -17.03 12.04
C MET A 1 2.38 -18.15 11.36
N LYS A 2 1.09 -17.95 11.11
CA LYS A 2 0.22 -18.87 10.38
C LYS A 2 0.36 -18.63 8.88
N GLN A 3 0.44 -19.72 8.10
CA GLN A 3 0.66 -19.65 6.66
C GLN A 3 -0.24 -20.67 5.96
N THR A 4 -0.93 -20.23 4.91
CA THR A 4 -1.83 -21.09 4.13
C THR A 4 -1.61 -20.90 2.63
N ALA A 5 -1.67 -21.99 1.86
CA ALA A 5 -1.64 -21.98 0.40
C ALA A 5 -2.83 -22.77 -0.14
N TRP A 6 -3.78 -22.07 -0.76
CA TRP A 6 -5.00 -22.67 -1.34
C TRP A 6 -5.00 -22.52 -2.85
N ALA A 7 -5.21 -23.64 -3.55
CA ALA A 7 -5.29 -23.70 -5.01
C ALA A 7 -6.69 -24.08 -5.48
N VAL A 8 -7.23 -23.34 -6.43
CA VAL A 8 -8.54 -23.59 -7.07
C VAL A 8 -8.34 -23.71 -8.57
N GLU A 9 -8.73 -24.85 -9.13
CA GLU A 9 -8.85 -25.03 -10.59
C GLU A 9 -10.21 -24.50 -11.06
N ARG A 10 -10.23 -23.78 -12.18
CA ARG A 10 -11.45 -23.30 -12.82
C ARG A 10 -11.32 -23.33 -14.33
N ASP A 11 -12.46 -23.47 -15.00
CA ASP A 11 -12.54 -23.24 -16.44
C ASP A 11 -12.57 -21.73 -16.72
N GLY A 12 -11.60 -21.25 -17.49
CA GLY A 12 -11.53 -19.89 -18.01
C GLY A 12 -11.86 -19.83 -19.51
N GLU A 13 -12.03 -18.63 -20.05
CA GLU A 13 -12.33 -18.41 -21.47
C GLU A 13 -11.28 -19.01 -22.42
N HIS A 14 -10.03 -19.09 -21.97
CA HIS A 14 -8.88 -19.54 -22.76
C HIS A 14 -8.39 -20.94 -22.36
N GLY A 15 -9.16 -21.69 -21.57
CA GLY A 15 -8.80 -23.02 -21.06
C GLY A 15 -8.81 -23.11 -19.53
N ARG A 16 -8.24 -24.20 -18.99
CA ARG A 16 -8.18 -24.44 -17.54
C ARG A 16 -7.12 -23.55 -16.88
N GLU A 17 -7.53 -22.84 -15.84
CA GLU A 17 -6.69 -21.93 -15.06
C GLU A 17 -6.67 -22.38 -13.60
N VAL A 18 -5.52 -22.24 -12.93
CA VAL A 18 -5.41 -22.42 -11.48
C VAL A 18 -5.13 -21.08 -10.82
N LEU A 19 -5.88 -20.81 -9.74
CA LEU A 19 -5.66 -19.69 -8.83
C LEU A 19 -4.99 -20.22 -7.56
N LEU A 20 -3.84 -19.67 -7.19
CA LEU A 20 -3.13 -19.99 -5.95
C LEU A 20 -3.09 -18.77 -5.05
N LEU A 21 -3.78 -18.82 -3.91
CA LEU A 21 -3.71 -17.80 -2.87
C LEU A 21 -2.80 -18.25 -1.74
N VAL A 22 -1.77 -17.47 -1.45
CA VAL A 22 -0.90 -17.65 -0.29
C VAL A 22 -1.18 -16.54 0.71
N THR A 23 -1.45 -16.89 1.96
CA THR A 23 -1.72 -15.94 3.06
C THR A 23 -0.72 -16.13 4.18
N LEU A 24 -0.13 -15.02 4.65
CA LEU A 24 0.79 -14.94 5.78
C LEU A 24 0.15 -14.07 6.86
N GLU A 25 0.04 -14.62 8.08
CA GLU A 25 -0.60 -13.97 9.22
C GLU A 25 0.30 -14.10 10.44
N ALA A 26 0.66 -12.97 11.05
CA ALA A 26 1.43 -12.97 12.28
C ALA A 26 0.54 -13.37 13.46
N ASP A 27 1.13 -14.05 14.44
CA ASP A 27 0.39 -14.39 15.67
C ASP A 27 0.22 -13.11 16.51
N ALA A 28 -0.94 -12.94 17.13
CA ALA A 28 -1.30 -11.70 17.82
C ALA A 28 -0.37 -11.35 19.01
N ASP A 29 0.29 -12.36 19.59
CA ASP A 29 1.21 -12.27 20.72
C ASP A 29 2.69 -12.34 20.31
N ALA A 30 2.99 -12.49 19.02
CA ALA A 30 4.37 -12.60 18.55
C ALA A 30 5.16 -11.32 18.85
N PRO A 31 6.41 -11.39 19.35
CA PRO A 31 7.19 -10.20 19.64
C PRO A 31 7.42 -9.41 18.35
N ARG A 32 7.11 -8.11 18.38
CA ARG A 32 7.35 -7.23 17.24
C ARG A 32 8.83 -6.88 17.09
N ALA A 33 9.26 -6.69 15.84
CA ALA A 33 10.55 -6.11 15.52
C ALA A 33 10.64 -4.64 15.98
N PRO A 34 11.85 -4.13 16.26
CA PRO A 34 12.08 -2.70 16.31
C PRO A 34 11.72 -2.05 14.98
N VAL A 35 11.36 -0.77 15.03
CA VAL A 35 11.02 0.02 13.85
C VAL A 35 12.10 1.06 13.59
N ALA A 36 12.47 1.28 12.34
CA ALA A 36 13.41 2.33 11.94
C ALA A 36 12.77 3.25 10.89
N ILE A 37 12.20 4.40 11.32
CA ILE A 37 11.48 5.34 10.44
C ILE A 37 12.16 6.71 10.42
N ASN A 38 12.57 7.16 9.24
CA ASN A 38 12.88 8.57 9.00
C ASN A 38 11.60 9.29 8.53
N LEU A 39 11.12 10.24 9.32
CA LEU A 39 9.97 11.07 8.94
C LEU A 39 10.44 12.11 7.93
N ALA A 40 9.77 12.24 6.80
CA ALA A 40 9.99 13.28 5.81
C ALA A 40 8.77 14.20 5.78
N LEU A 41 8.87 15.35 6.43
CA LEU A 41 7.76 16.31 6.52
C LEU A 41 7.95 17.46 5.53
N ASP A 42 6.99 17.59 4.62
CA ASP A 42 6.86 18.76 3.77
C ASP A 42 6.50 19.98 4.64
N ARG A 43 7.28 21.05 4.49
CA ARG A 43 7.03 22.36 5.10
C ARG A 43 6.96 23.45 4.04
N SER A 44 6.59 23.13 2.80
CA SER A 44 6.40 24.09 1.72
C SER A 44 5.31 25.11 2.02
N ALA A 45 5.20 26.12 1.16
CA ALA A 45 4.26 27.22 1.36
C ALA A 45 2.78 26.78 1.41
N SER A 46 2.42 25.68 0.71
CA SER A 46 1.07 25.09 0.76
C SER A 46 0.74 24.51 2.13
N MET A 47 1.75 24.03 2.86
CA MET A 47 1.56 23.48 4.20
C MET A 47 1.27 24.55 5.27
N ARG A 48 1.36 25.86 4.95
CA ARG A 48 1.21 26.94 5.94
C ARG A 48 -0.11 26.86 6.70
N GLY A 49 -0.02 27.01 8.03
CA GLY A 49 -1.18 27.05 8.92
C GLY A 49 -1.66 25.65 9.32
N VAL A 50 -2.94 25.36 9.10
CA VAL A 50 -3.61 24.13 9.57
C VAL A 50 -2.96 22.84 9.00
N PRO A 51 -2.56 22.76 7.72
CA PRO A 51 -1.92 21.55 7.17
C PRO A 51 -0.63 21.15 7.90
N LEU A 52 0.30 22.09 8.12
CA LEU A 52 1.54 21.85 8.86
C LEU A 52 1.26 21.50 10.32
N LEU A 53 0.31 22.19 10.96
CA LEU A 53 -0.09 21.87 12.34
C LEU A 53 -0.59 20.42 12.47
N ALA A 54 -1.44 19.98 11.54
CA ALA A 54 -1.92 18.61 11.52
C ALA A 54 -0.80 17.60 11.23
N ALA A 55 0.12 17.92 10.32
CA ALA A 55 1.27 17.05 10.02
C ALA A 55 2.20 16.91 11.24
N VAL A 56 2.42 18.00 11.96
CA VAL A 56 3.15 18.01 13.23
C VAL A 56 2.43 17.16 14.27
N GLN A 57 1.13 17.32 14.47
CA GLN A 57 0.36 16.51 15.43
C GLN A 57 0.40 15.02 15.09
N ALA A 58 0.25 14.69 13.80
CA ALA A 58 0.33 13.33 13.32
C ALA A 58 1.73 12.71 13.54
N ALA A 59 2.79 13.48 13.26
CA ALA A 59 4.17 13.07 13.55
C ALA A 59 4.41 12.90 15.05
N GLN A 60 3.90 13.80 15.90
CA GLN A 60 3.98 13.70 17.36
C GLN A 60 3.32 12.41 17.87
N ALA A 61 2.11 12.08 17.40
CA ALA A 61 1.43 10.84 17.77
C ALA A 61 2.24 9.58 17.41
N LEU A 62 2.95 9.60 16.28
CA LEU A 62 3.84 8.52 15.88
C LEU A 62 5.05 8.40 16.82
N VAL A 63 5.67 9.53 17.15
CA VAL A 63 6.81 9.62 18.08
C VAL A 63 6.41 9.12 19.46
N GLU A 64 5.22 9.49 19.94
CA GLU A 64 4.69 9.04 21.22
C GLU A 64 4.49 7.53 21.29
N ARG A 65 4.05 6.91 20.19
CA ARG A 65 3.84 5.46 20.12
C ARG A 65 5.13 4.65 20.00
N ALA A 66 6.25 5.28 19.66
CA ALA A 66 7.54 4.60 19.61
C ALA A 66 7.94 4.08 20.99
N SER A 67 8.59 2.92 21.02
CA SER A 67 9.26 2.37 22.19
C SER A 67 10.74 2.81 22.21
N PRO A 68 11.45 2.66 23.34
CA PRO A 68 12.90 2.93 23.40
C PRO A 68 13.76 2.05 22.47
N ARG A 69 13.20 0.97 21.91
CA ARG A 69 13.89 0.10 20.94
C ARG A 69 13.76 0.61 19.50
N ASP A 70 12.83 1.52 19.24
CA ASP A 70 12.57 2.04 17.90
C ASP A 70 13.50 3.22 17.59
N TYR A 71 13.83 3.38 16.32
CA TYR A 71 14.71 4.41 15.79
C TYR A 71 13.89 5.35 14.93
N LEU A 72 13.84 6.61 15.32
CA LEU A 72 13.17 7.65 14.54
C LEU A 72 14.16 8.75 14.18
N GLY A 73 13.90 9.39 13.05
CA GLY A 73 14.59 10.56 12.55
C GLY A 73 13.57 11.54 11.97
N LEU A 74 14.02 12.78 11.75
CA LEU A 74 13.22 13.80 11.11
C LEU A 74 14.04 14.53 10.06
N LEU A 75 13.57 14.41 8.83
CA LEU A 75 13.90 15.26 7.71
C LEU A 75 12.71 16.18 7.45
N THR A 76 12.98 17.46 7.23
CA THR A 76 11.97 18.41 6.73
C THR A 76 12.41 18.94 5.39
N PHE A 77 11.48 19.32 4.53
CA PHE A 77 11.82 19.85 3.23
C PHE A 77 10.86 20.92 2.76
N ASP A 78 11.43 21.95 2.15
CA ASP A 78 10.79 22.95 1.31
C ASP A 78 11.57 22.98 -0.02
N ALA A 79 12.16 24.09 -0.45
CA ALA A 79 13.13 24.14 -1.53
C ALA A 79 14.41 23.32 -1.26
N GLU A 80 14.76 23.07 0.01
CA GLU A 80 15.92 22.26 0.37
C GLU A 80 15.58 21.24 1.46
N PRO A 81 15.97 19.96 1.32
CA PRO A 81 15.77 18.98 2.38
C PRO A 81 16.85 19.06 3.47
N GLU A 82 16.40 19.14 4.72
CA GLU A 82 17.24 19.24 5.92
C GLU A 82 16.96 18.08 6.89
N GLN A 83 18.00 17.33 7.26
CA GLN A 83 17.91 16.33 8.33
C GLN A 83 18.00 17.01 9.70
N VAL A 84 16.86 17.44 10.23
CA VAL A 84 16.77 18.21 11.49
C VAL A 84 17.11 17.37 12.73
N LEU A 85 16.73 16.08 12.72
CA LEU A 85 17.15 15.12 13.74
C LEU A 85 17.68 13.84 13.07
N PRO A 86 18.94 13.45 13.28
CA PRO A 86 19.44 12.19 12.74
C PRO A 86 18.70 11.00 13.34
N MET A 87 18.57 9.94 12.55
CA MET A 87 18.01 8.65 12.97
C MET A 87 18.73 8.14 14.23
N ARG A 88 17.99 7.95 15.32
CA ARG A 88 18.52 7.43 16.59
C ARG A 88 17.43 6.73 17.41
N ALA A 89 17.86 5.93 18.39
CA ALA A 89 16.94 5.26 19.31
C ALA A 89 16.06 6.28 20.07
N MET A 90 14.77 5.98 20.21
CA MET A 90 13.78 6.84 20.85
C MET A 90 13.76 6.69 22.37
N ASP A 91 14.94 6.91 22.97
CA ASP A 91 15.07 7.15 24.41
C ASP A 91 14.31 8.43 24.83
N ALA A 92 14.19 8.66 26.14
CA ALA A 92 13.43 9.81 26.67
C ALA A 92 13.97 11.17 26.18
N SER A 93 15.30 11.29 26.00
CA SER A 93 15.94 12.53 25.57
C SER A 93 15.72 12.78 24.07
N ALA A 94 15.92 11.75 23.24
CA ALA A 94 15.69 11.81 21.79
C ALA A 94 14.22 12.12 21.49
N ARG A 95 13.29 11.51 22.22
CA ARG A 95 11.85 11.80 22.13
C ARG A 95 11.56 13.25 22.47
N ALA A 96 12.04 13.74 23.61
CA ALA A 96 11.81 15.13 24.03
C ALA A 96 12.40 16.13 23.02
N GLN A 97 13.57 15.84 22.46
CA GLN A 97 14.19 16.65 21.42
C GLN A 97 13.34 16.66 20.14
N LEU A 98 12.90 15.50 19.67
CA LEU A 98 12.09 15.37 18.45
C LEU A 98 10.75 16.11 18.58
N LEU A 99 10.04 15.93 19.70
CA LEU A 99 8.78 16.64 19.98
C LEU A 99 8.98 18.17 20.02
N LYS A 100 10.09 18.62 20.62
CA LYS A 100 10.45 20.05 20.69
C LYS A 100 10.75 20.64 19.31
N VAL A 101 11.43 19.89 18.45
CA VAL A 101 11.72 20.30 17.06
C VAL A 101 10.41 20.40 16.27
N LEU A 102 9.57 19.35 16.32
CA LEU A 102 8.28 19.31 15.64
C LEU A 102 7.39 20.51 16.00
N ALA A 103 7.35 20.89 17.28
CA ALA A 103 6.56 22.02 17.76
C ALA A 103 7.05 23.41 17.28
N ARG A 104 8.22 23.48 16.63
CA ARG A 104 8.85 24.72 16.15
C ARG A 104 8.95 24.77 14.62
N LEU A 105 8.37 23.82 13.91
CA LEU A 105 8.41 23.82 12.45
C LEU A 105 7.59 24.97 11.89
N GLU A 106 8.17 25.65 10.91
CA GLU A 106 7.54 26.75 10.18
C GLU A 106 7.54 26.42 8.68
N SER A 107 6.55 26.96 7.96
CA SER A 107 6.47 26.79 6.51
C SER A 107 7.54 27.63 5.81
N GLY A 108 8.28 27.05 4.88
CA GLY A 108 9.15 27.72 3.93
C GLY A 108 8.53 27.84 2.54
N GLU A 109 9.38 27.88 1.51
CA GLU A 109 9.00 28.03 0.10
C GLU A 109 9.60 26.91 -0.74
N GLY A 110 8.89 26.49 -1.78
CA GLY A 110 9.30 25.41 -2.68
C GLY A 110 9.07 24.00 -2.12
N THR A 111 9.18 23.01 -2.99
CA THR A 111 8.95 21.59 -2.67
C THR A 111 9.94 20.69 -3.43
N ALA A 112 11.09 20.40 -2.82
CA ALA A 112 12.16 19.54 -3.33
C ALA A 112 11.91 18.06 -3.03
N LEU A 113 10.74 17.56 -3.44
CA LEU A 113 10.25 16.21 -3.10
C LEU A 113 11.25 15.10 -3.48
N HIS A 114 11.82 15.20 -4.68
CA HIS A 114 12.75 14.18 -5.20
C HIS A 114 13.99 14.06 -4.30
N GLU A 115 14.64 15.18 -4.00
CA GLU A 115 15.83 15.20 -3.16
C GLU A 115 15.51 14.83 -1.71
N ALA A 116 14.33 15.22 -1.22
CA ALA A 116 13.88 14.86 0.12
C ALA A 116 13.76 13.35 0.29
N VAL A 117 13.16 12.64 -0.68
CA VAL A 117 13.08 11.18 -0.67
C VAL A 117 14.46 10.55 -0.75
N GLU A 118 15.34 11.07 -1.60
CA GLU A 118 16.72 10.56 -1.75
C GLU A 118 17.50 10.68 -0.43
N ARG A 119 17.55 11.88 0.17
CA ARG A 119 18.25 12.14 1.43
C ARG A 119 17.62 11.40 2.61
N ALA A 120 16.28 11.35 2.70
CA ALA A 120 15.60 10.63 3.77
C ALA A 120 15.91 9.13 3.72
N SER A 121 15.91 8.55 2.52
CA SER A 121 16.25 7.14 2.29
C SER A 121 17.72 6.86 2.60
N GLU A 122 18.63 7.76 2.21
CA GLU A 122 20.04 7.63 2.55
C GLU A 122 20.26 7.64 4.07
N ALA A 123 19.65 8.61 4.77
CA ALA A 123 19.75 8.71 6.22
C ALA A 123 19.16 7.48 6.93
N ALA A 124 18.04 6.94 6.44
CA ALA A 124 17.45 5.72 6.98
C ALA A 124 18.39 4.51 6.81
N ARG A 125 19.07 4.39 5.67
CA ARG A 125 20.01 3.28 5.40
C ARG A 125 21.30 3.34 6.18
N ARG A 126 21.76 4.53 6.57
CA ARG A 126 22.99 4.71 7.35
C ARG A 126 22.88 4.09 8.75
N VAL A 127 21.66 3.84 9.24
CA VAL A 127 21.43 3.24 10.56
C VAL A 127 21.00 1.79 10.40
N LEU A 128 21.87 0.87 10.83
CA LEU A 128 21.57 -0.55 10.90
C LEU A 128 20.91 -0.85 12.24
N VAL A 129 19.62 -1.17 12.19
CA VAL A 129 18.85 -1.60 13.35
C VAL A 129 18.56 -3.09 13.18
N PRO A 130 19.16 -3.97 14.00
CA PRO A 130 18.94 -5.42 13.88
C PRO A 130 17.44 -5.76 13.93
N GLY A 131 16.99 -6.54 12.94
CA GLY A 131 15.60 -6.96 12.82
C GLY A 131 14.64 -5.90 12.27
N ALA A 132 15.08 -4.66 12.02
CA ALA A 132 14.23 -3.61 11.44
C ALA A 132 14.67 -3.30 10.01
N ARG A 133 13.69 -3.01 9.15
CA ARG A 133 13.97 -2.41 7.84
C ARG A 133 14.00 -0.90 7.95
N PRO A 134 14.90 -0.20 7.23
CA PRO A 134 14.86 1.24 7.14
C PRO A 134 13.60 1.66 6.37
N GLN A 135 12.84 2.58 6.93
CA GLN A 135 11.62 3.09 6.36
C GLN A 135 11.66 4.61 6.28
N VAL A 136 11.03 5.17 5.25
CA VAL A 136 10.74 6.59 5.14
C VAL A 136 9.23 6.76 5.19
N LEU A 137 8.76 7.67 6.06
CA LEU A 137 7.37 8.07 6.11
C LEU A 137 7.25 9.54 5.68
N MET A 138 6.76 9.74 4.46
CA MET A 138 6.63 11.05 3.86
C MET A 138 5.21 11.61 4.02
N LEU A 139 5.10 12.86 4.48
CA LEU A 139 3.85 13.63 4.50
C LEU A 139 4.05 14.85 3.62
N THR A 140 3.22 15.00 2.58
CA THR A 140 3.29 16.12 1.64
C THR A 140 1.90 16.53 1.19
N ASP A 141 1.67 17.82 1.01
CA ASP A 141 0.44 18.33 0.39
C ASP A 141 0.66 18.84 -1.04
N GLY A 142 1.91 18.98 -1.48
CA GLY A 142 2.31 19.82 -2.61
C GLY A 142 2.84 19.09 -3.82
N GLU A 143 2.87 19.81 -4.95
CA GLU A 143 3.51 19.38 -6.19
C GLU A 143 5.02 19.67 -6.12
N PRO A 144 5.89 18.75 -6.59
CA PRO A 144 7.32 19.04 -6.67
C PRO A 144 7.57 20.31 -7.50
N SER A 145 8.16 21.33 -6.87
CA SER A 145 8.46 22.61 -7.53
C SER A 145 9.97 22.83 -7.72
N VAL A 146 10.80 22.01 -7.07
CA VAL A 146 12.26 22.06 -7.13
C VAL A 146 12.78 20.67 -7.51
N GLY A 147 13.76 20.65 -8.41
CA GLY A 147 14.34 19.42 -8.94
C GLY A 147 13.61 18.92 -10.19
N PRO A 148 13.60 17.61 -10.44
CA PRO A 148 13.08 17.06 -11.69
C PRO A 148 11.56 17.18 -11.81
N SER A 149 11.10 17.47 -13.02
CA SER A 149 9.67 17.60 -13.34
C SER A 149 9.10 16.38 -14.07
N GLN A 150 9.95 15.45 -14.52
CA GLN A 150 9.50 14.32 -15.30
C GLN A 150 9.17 13.11 -14.41
N LEU A 151 8.00 12.51 -14.63
CA LEU A 151 7.57 11.30 -13.92
C LEU A 151 8.56 10.13 -14.03
N ALA A 152 9.32 10.05 -15.13
CA ALA A 152 10.35 9.01 -15.33
C ALA A 152 11.48 9.07 -14.28
N GLU A 153 11.81 10.26 -13.78
CA GLU A 153 12.86 10.45 -12.78
C GLU A 153 12.37 9.94 -11.41
N PHE A 154 11.11 10.24 -11.05
CA PHE A 154 10.49 9.69 -9.84
C PHE A 154 10.36 8.16 -9.87
N LYS A 155 10.05 7.56 -11.02
CA LYS A 155 10.06 6.10 -11.19
C LYS A 155 11.44 5.50 -10.95
N THR A 156 12.47 6.15 -11.50
CA THR A 156 13.86 5.73 -11.31
C THR A 156 14.27 5.85 -9.84
N LEU A 157 13.91 6.95 -9.16
CA LEU A 157 14.16 7.12 -7.73
C LEU A 157 13.44 6.05 -6.89
N GLY A 158 12.15 5.82 -7.12
CA GLY A 158 11.38 4.80 -6.41
C GLY A 158 11.99 3.41 -6.54
N ALA A 159 12.43 3.03 -7.76
CA ALA A 159 13.13 1.78 -7.99
C ALA A 159 14.44 1.69 -7.20
N ARG A 160 15.28 2.75 -7.23
CA ARG A 160 16.54 2.78 -6.47
C ARG A 160 16.31 2.69 -4.94
N VAL A 161 15.30 3.39 -4.42
CA VAL A 161 14.93 3.33 -3.00
C VAL A 161 14.54 1.90 -2.62
N ALA A 162 13.70 1.24 -3.43
CA ALA A 162 13.32 -0.14 -3.19
C ALA A 162 14.50 -1.13 -3.27
N GLU A 163 15.35 -1.01 -4.29
CA GLU A 163 16.57 -1.83 -4.46
C GLU A 163 17.54 -1.66 -3.29
N SER A 164 17.55 -0.48 -2.68
CA SER A 164 18.37 -0.19 -1.51
C SER A 164 17.84 -0.79 -0.19
N GLY A 165 16.68 -1.44 -0.23
CA GLY A 165 16.02 -2.09 0.90
C GLY A 165 15.16 -1.16 1.77
N VAL A 166 14.96 0.09 1.35
CA VAL A 166 14.15 1.08 2.07
C VAL A 166 12.68 0.97 1.67
N MET A 167 11.81 0.94 2.67
CA MET A 167 10.36 0.99 2.48
C MET A 167 9.90 2.46 2.48
N LEU A 168 9.24 2.93 1.43
CA LEU A 168 8.80 4.33 1.35
C LEU A 168 7.29 4.45 1.48
N HIS A 169 6.80 4.99 2.57
CA HIS A 169 5.37 5.28 2.75
C HIS A 169 5.11 6.76 2.47
N ALA A 170 3.95 7.08 1.87
CA ALA A 170 3.56 8.46 1.62
C ALA A 170 2.11 8.73 2.06
N LEU A 171 1.89 9.89 2.67
CA LEU A 171 0.57 10.50 2.85
C LEU A 171 0.51 11.79 2.02
N GLY A 172 -0.43 11.81 1.08
CA GLY A 172 -0.75 12.97 0.28
C GLY A 172 -1.93 13.72 0.90
N LEU A 173 -1.68 14.92 1.41
CA LEU A 173 -2.68 15.78 2.03
C LEU A 173 -3.33 16.72 1.01
N GLY A 174 -4.65 16.83 1.05
CA GLY A 174 -5.39 17.80 0.27
C GLY A 174 -5.20 17.63 -1.24
N ARG A 175 -5.03 18.76 -1.93
CA ARG A 175 -5.30 18.83 -3.38
C ARG A 175 -4.11 19.18 -4.25
N HIS A 176 -2.92 19.39 -3.69
CA HIS A 176 -1.81 19.97 -4.47
C HIS A 176 -0.79 18.90 -4.90
N TYR A 177 -0.70 17.78 -4.20
CA TYR A 177 0.20 16.69 -4.60
C TYR A 177 -0.27 15.96 -5.87
N LEU A 178 0.72 15.35 -6.54
CA LEU A 178 0.55 14.54 -7.75
C LEU A 178 0.50 13.03 -7.39
N PRO A 179 -0.64 12.34 -7.59
CA PRO A 179 -0.77 10.92 -7.25
C PRO A 179 0.19 10.01 -8.02
N ASP A 180 0.41 10.30 -9.30
CA ASP A 180 1.31 9.51 -10.14
C ASP A 180 2.76 9.56 -9.62
N VAL A 181 3.17 10.69 -9.05
CA VAL A 181 4.49 10.85 -8.43
C VAL A 181 4.58 10.01 -7.15
N LEU A 182 3.58 10.09 -6.25
CA LEU A 182 3.57 9.30 -5.03
C LEU A 182 3.50 7.79 -5.32
N GLU A 183 2.69 7.36 -6.28
CA GLU A 183 2.60 5.97 -6.72
C GLU A 183 3.96 5.51 -7.31
N ALA A 184 4.60 6.32 -8.15
CA ALA A 184 5.90 6.00 -8.74
C ALA A 184 7.01 5.83 -7.69
N LEU A 185 6.95 6.62 -6.62
CA LEU A 185 7.90 6.56 -5.50
C LEU A 185 7.66 5.35 -4.59
N THR A 186 6.41 5.07 -4.24
CA THR A 186 6.06 4.08 -3.21
C THR A 186 5.97 2.65 -3.77
N SER A 187 5.30 2.47 -4.90
CA SER A 187 4.96 1.15 -5.47
C SER A 187 6.16 0.19 -5.59
N PRO A 188 7.35 0.62 -6.05
CA PRO A 188 8.49 -0.29 -6.19
C PRO A 188 8.92 -0.93 -4.87
N SER A 189 8.74 -0.24 -3.74
CA SER A 189 9.09 -0.76 -2.41
C SER A 189 8.00 -1.67 -1.81
N GLY A 190 6.94 -1.99 -2.57
CA GLY A 190 5.83 -2.79 -2.04
C GLY A 190 4.91 -2.00 -1.11
N THR A 191 5.07 -0.68 -1.05
CA THR A 191 4.24 0.27 -0.31
C THR A 191 3.38 1.09 -1.27
N GLY A 192 2.21 1.53 -0.81
CA GLY A 192 1.37 2.48 -1.54
C GLY A 192 1.31 3.82 -0.82
N PHE A 193 0.50 4.74 -1.32
CA PHE A 193 0.25 6.02 -0.66
C PHE A 193 -1.17 6.12 -0.08
N VAL A 194 -1.32 7.03 0.89
CA VAL A 194 -2.59 7.37 1.54
C VAL A 194 -3.02 8.76 1.11
N HIS A 195 -4.22 8.89 0.54
CA HIS A 195 -4.84 10.20 0.38
C HIS A 195 -5.51 10.61 1.69
N VAL A 196 -5.28 11.85 2.10
CA VAL A 196 -5.97 12.49 3.23
C VAL A 196 -6.63 13.75 2.69
N ASP A 197 -7.94 13.85 2.84
CA ASP A 197 -8.73 14.94 2.24
C ASP A 197 -8.45 16.30 2.87
N ASP A 198 -8.42 16.31 4.20
CA ASP A 198 -8.32 17.49 5.04
C ASP A 198 -7.28 17.26 6.15
N PRO A 199 -6.68 18.33 6.68
CA PRO A 199 -5.70 18.22 7.74
C PRO A 199 -6.22 17.44 8.95
N GLU A 200 -7.50 17.53 9.28
CA GLU A 200 -8.13 16.87 10.42
C GLU A 200 -8.08 15.34 10.32
N GLY A 201 -8.09 14.77 9.11
CA GLY A 201 -7.95 13.34 8.87
C GLY A 201 -6.52 12.79 9.02
N LEU A 202 -5.50 13.66 9.05
CA LEU A 202 -4.09 13.27 9.00
C LEU A 202 -3.63 12.48 10.24
N PRO A 203 -3.98 12.87 11.49
CA PRO A 203 -3.65 12.07 12.67
C PRO A 203 -4.23 10.66 12.64
N MET A 204 -5.46 10.49 12.15
CA MET A 204 -6.07 9.17 12.00
C MET A 204 -5.32 8.31 10.97
N ALA A 205 -4.98 8.89 9.81
CA ALA A 205 -4.26 8.20 8.75
C ALA A 205 -2.85 7.75 9.20
N VAL A 206 -2.12 8.63 9.89
CA VAL A 206 -0.81 8.29 10.47
C VAL A 206 -0.94 7.30 11.63
N GLY A 207 -1.99 7.38 12.44
CA GLY A 207 -2.27 6.40 13.49
C GLY A 207 -2.48 4.98 12.94
N GLN A 208 -3.28 4.84 11.88
CA GLN A 208 -3.50 3.56 11.20
C GLN A 208 -2.24 3.01 10.57
N LEU A 209 -1.50 3.85 9.82
CA LEU A 209 -0.24 3.44 9.23
C LEU A 209 0.75 3.04 10.31
N GLY A 210 0.84 3.85 11.35
CA GLY A 210 1.64 3.58 12.51
C GLY A 210 1.32 2.23 13.14
N ALA A 211 0.04 1.88 13.33
CA ALA A 211 -0.38 0.60 13.90
C ALA A 211 0.20 -0.60 13.13
N GLU A 212 0.29 -0.48 11.80
CA GLU A 212 0.96 -1.48 10.97
C GLU A 212 2.48 -1.45 11.15
N LEU A 213 3.12 -0.28 11.04
CA LEU A 213 4.59 -0.17 11.09
C LEU A 213 5.15 -0.67 12.43
N PHE A 214 4.51 -0.32 13.54
CA PHE A 214 4.89 -0.76 14.88
C PHE A 214 4.19 -2.05 15.30
N GLY A 215 3.53 -2.75 14.38
CA GLY A 215 3.03 -4.10 14.57
C GLY A 215 3.86 -5.15 13.83
N GLU A 216 4.92 -4.76 13.13
CA GLU A 216 5.75 -5.65 12.29
C GLU A 216 6.38 -6.78 13.11
N VAL A 217 6.16 -8.02 12.69
CA VAL A 217 6.70 -9.23 13.34
C VAL A 217 7.82 -9.84 12.50
N VAL A 218 7.62 -9.91 11.18
CA VAL A 218 8.64 -10.39 10.25
C VAL A 218 8.81 -9.43 9.10
N ALA A 219 10.05 -9.35 8.62
CA ALA A 219 10.45 -8.50 7.50
C ALA A 219 10.71 -9.36 6.26
N ASP A 220 10.69 -8.75 5.07
CA ASP A 220 11.03 -9.40 3.78
C ASP A 220 10.27 -10.68 3.43
N ALA A 221 9.00 -10.77 3.83
CA ALA A 221 8.22 -11.92 3.44
C ALA A 221 8.17 -12.01 1.90
N ARG A 222 8.66 -13.13 1.37
CA ARG A 222 8.63 -13.47 -0.05
C ARG A 222 8.00 -14.82 -0.23
N VAL A 223 7.12 -14.93 -1.22
CA VAL A 223 6.50 -16.18 -1.64
C VAL A 223 7.16 -16.62 -2.94
N HIS A 224 7.57 -17.89 -2.98
CA HIS A 224 8.18 -18.56 -4.13
C HIS A 224 7.24 -19.68 -4.57
N VAL A 225 6.90 -19.68 -5.86
CA VAL A 225 6.03 -20.67 -6.48
C VAL A 225 6.81 -21.36 -7.59
N LEU A 226 7.01 -22.67 -7.46
CA LEU A 226 7.62 -23.52 -8.47
C LEU A 226 6.52 -24.30 -9.20
N PRO A 227 6.10 -23.88 -10.40
CA PRO A 227 5.05 -24.53 -11.15
C PRO A 227 5.54 -25.70 -12.01
N SER A 228 4.69 -26.70 -12.18
CA SER A 228 4.83 -27.80 -13.15
C SER A 228 3.48 -28.10 -13.79
N GLY A 229 3.46 -28.34 -15.11
CA GLY A 229 2.23 -28.52 -15.90
C GLY A 229 1.53 -27.20 -16.32
N PHE A 230 2.20 -26.06 -16.16
CA PHE A 230 1.68 -24.73 -16.48
C PHE A 230 2.28 -24.19 -17.78
N ALA A 231 1.44 -23.61 -18.64
CA ALA A 231 1.88 -22.85 -19.80
C ALA A 231 2.37 -21.45 -19.40
N ASP A 232 1.73 -20.85 -18.40
CA ASP A 232 2.16 -19.60 -17.79
C ASP A 232 1.84 -19.56 -16.28
N VAL A 233 2.53 -18.67 -15.56
CA VAL A 233 2.18 -18.26 -14.20
C VAL A 233 2.46 -16.78 -14.07
N ARG A 234 1.58 -16.05 -13.37
CA ARG A 234 1.73 -14.63 -13.08
C ARG A 234 1.28 -14.29 -11.66
N CYS A 235 1.97 -13.34 -11.04
CA CYS A 235 1.49 -12.66 -9.84
C CYS A 235 0.36 -11.71 -10.23
N ARG A 236 -0.78 -11.79 -9.54
CA ARG A 236 -1.97 -10.97 -9.81
C ARG A 236 -1.99 -9.67 -9.00
N HIS A 237 -1.20 -9.60 -7.93
CA HIS A 237 -1.00 -8.38 -7.13
C HIS A 237 0.10 -7.51 -7.72
N ARG A 238 0.17 -6.25 -7.30
CA ARG A 238 1.24 -5.31 -7.69
C ARG A 238 2.50 -5.42 -6.82
N TYR A 239 2.75 -6.58 -6.22
CA TYR A 239 4.02 -6.81 -5.54
C TYR A 239 5.17 -6.85 -6.54
N PRO A 240 6.38 -6.41 -6.14
CA PRO A 240 7.58 -6.72 -6.89
C PRO A 240 7.71 -8.24 -7.07
N SER A 241 7.56 -8.69 -8.31
CA SER A 241 7.59 -10.11 -8.68
C SER A 241 8.54 -10.35 -9.83
N ARG A 242 9.24 -11.47 -9.79
CA ARG A 242 10.21 -11.85 -10.83
C ARG A 242 10.33 -13.36 -10.94
N VAL A 243 10.75 -13.82 -12.11
CA VAL A 243 11.13 -15.20 -12.33
C VAL A 243 12.56 -15.40 -11.80
N GLU A 244 12.75 -16.34 -10.89
CA GLU A 244 14.03 -16.74 -10.28
C GLU A 244 14.28 -18.22 -10.61
N GLY A 245 15.02 -18.48 -11.70
CA GLY A 245 15.15 -19.83 -12.24
C GLY A 245 13.79 -20.35 -12.75
N ASP A 246 13.35 -21.49 -12.24
CA ASP A 246 12.05 -22.09 -12.58
C ASP A 246 10.91 -21.59 -11.68
N ALA A 247 11.20 -20.80 -10.65
CA ALA A 247 10.20 -20.31 -9.70
C ALA A 247 9.77 -18.87 -10.03
N MET A 248 8.49 -18.58 -9.82
CA MET A 248 8.00 -17.20 -9.72
C MET A 248 8.03 -16.76 -8.25
N SER A 249 8.64 -15.60 -7.99
CA SER A 249 8.69 -15.01 -6.66
C SER A 249 7.89 -13.71 -6.58
N ALA A 250 7.30 -13.42 -5.42
CA ALA A 250 6.65 -12.14 -5.10
C ALA A 250 7.07 -11.67 -3.71
N THR A 251 7.51 -10.41 -3.59
CA THR A 251 7.94 -9.80 -2.32
C THR A 251 6.79 -9.04 -1.68
N LEU A 252 6.31 -9.55 -0.55
CA LEU A 252 5.16 -9.01 0.21
C LEU A 252 5.59 -7.96 1.25
N GLY A 253 6.88 -7.92 1.59
CA GLY A 253 7.44 -6.97 2.56
C GLY A 253 7.17 -7.39 4.01
N ALA A 254 6.85 -6.41 4.86
CA ALA A 254 6.58 -6.64 6.28
C ALA A 254 5.23 -7.32 6.51
N VAL A 255 5.19 -8.29 7.44
CA VAL A 255 3.97 -8.88 7.99
C VAL A 255 3.82 -8.40 9.43
N SER A 256 2.67 -7.80 9.75
CA SER A 256 2.38 -7.24 11.06
C SER A 256 1.27 -8.01 11.77
N GLN A 257 1.15 -7.84 13.09
CA GLN A 257 0.01 -8.31 13.88
C GLN A 257 -1.30 -7.65 13.45
N ALA A 258 -1.24 -6.47 12.83
CA ALA A 258 -2.42 -5.70 12.48
C ALA A 258 -3.19 -6.37 11.33
N PHE A 259 -2.48 -6.82 10.29
CA PHE A 259 -3.10 -7.27 9.04
C PHE A 259 -2.35 -8.46 8.41
N PRO A 260 -3.07 -9.47 7.90
CA PRO A 260 -2.47 -10.52 7.10
C PRO A 260 -2.01 -9.98 5.73
N ARG A 261 -0.95 -10.57 5.18
CA ARG A 261 -0.49 -10.35 3.81
C ARG A 261 -0.93 -11.50 2.93
N ARG A 262 -1.45 -11.21 1.74
CA ARG A 262 -1.92 -12.22 0.79
C ARG A 262 -1.32 -11.97 -0.58
N VAL A 263 -0.98 -13.02 -1.30
CA VAL A 263 -0.60 -12.93 -2.71
C VAL A 263 -1.34 -14.00 -3.50
N LEU A 264 -1.90 -13.57 -4.62
CA LEU A 264 -2.60 -14.42 -5.57
C LEU A 264 -1.73 -14.59 -6.81
N PHE A 265 -1.51 -15.84 -7.19
CA PHE A 265 -0.95 -16.23 -8.48
C PHE A 265 -2.06 -16.84 -9.34
N SER A 266 -1.96 -16.67 -10.65
CA SER A 266 -2.79 -17.36 -11.63
C SER A 266 -1.91 -18.00 -12.68
N GLY A 267 -2.27 -19.18 -13.19
CA GLY A 267 -1.57 -19.79 -14.31
C GLY A 267 -2.49 -20.67 -15.16
N MET A 268 -2.28 -20.62 -16.46
CA MET A 268 -2.95 -21.48 -17.44
C MET A 268 -2.28 -22.86 -17.45
N LEU A 269 -3.09 -23.93 -17.44
CA LEU A 269 -2.58 -25.28 -17.52
C LEU A 269 -2.15 -25.62 -18.96
N GLY A 270 -0.91 -26.12 -19.10
CA GLY A 270 -0.41 -26.68 -20.35
C GLY A 270 -0.58 -28.20 -20.42
N GLU A 271 -0.75 -28.85 -19.27
CA GLU A 271 -0.82 -30.30 -19.13
C GLU A 271 -2.07 -30.75 -18.35
N ALA A 272 -2.34 -32.07 -18.39
CA ALA A 272 -3.44 -32.67 -17.63
C ALA A 272 -3.17 -32.64 -16.12
N GLU A 273 -1.95 -33.03 -15.75
CA GLU A 273 -1.45 -33.01 -14.39
C GLU A 273 -0.66 -31.73 -14.12
N TRP A 274 -0.74 -31.23 -12.89
CA TRP A 274 -0.03 -30.03 -12.48
C TRP A 274 0.39 -30.11 -11.02
N ASN A 275 1.44 -29.38 -10.67
CA ASN A 275 1.90 -29.24 -9.29
C ASN A 275 2.40 -27.82 -9.02
N LEU A 276 2.30 -27.40 -7.75
CA LEU A 276 2.78 -26.10 -7.27
C LEU A 276 3.61 -26.34 -6.00
N GLY A 277 4.91 -26.16 -6.10
CA GLY A 277 5.78 -26.08 -4.92
C GLY A 277 5.73 -24.67 -4.34
N VAL A 278 5.22 -24.50 -3.12
CA VAL A 278 5.15 -23.19 -2.47
C VAL A 278 6.12 -23.13 -1.31
N THR A 279 6.97 -22.11 -1.31
CA THR A 279 7.90 -21.84 -0.20
C THR A 279 7.86 -20.36 0.14
N THR A 280 7.89 -20.06 1.44
CA THR A 280 8.07 -18.69 1.93
C THR A 280 9.47 -18.50 2.46
N SER A 281 9.97 -17.28 2.34
CA SER A 281 11.16 -16.83 3.04
C SER A 281 10.88 -15.50 3.72
N TYR A 282 11.36 -15.31 4.94
CA TYR A 282 11.23 -14.05 5.67
C TYR A 282 12.36 -13.91 6.69
N SER A 283 12.66 -12.68 7.08
CA SER A 283 13.62 -12.35 8.12
C SER A 283 12.91 -12.14 9.46
N GLU A 284 13.34 -12.89 10.46
CA GLU A 284 12.81 -12.82 11.83
C GLU A 284 14.00 -12.72 12.79
N HIS A 285 14.09 -11.62 13.54
CA HIS A 285 15.21 -11.33 14.46
C HIS A 285 16.61 -11.36 13.79
N GLY A 286 16.68 -11.06 12.48
CA GLY A 286 17.93 -11.09 11.71
C GLY A 286 18.24 -12.44 11.05
N ASP A 287 17.51 -13.50 11.40
CA ASP A 287 17.64 -14.81 10.77
C ASP A 287 16.65 -14.95 9.61
N THR A 288 17.14 -15.45 8.48
CA THR A 288 16.26 -15.80 7.35
C THR A 288 15.69 -17.19 7.57
N ARG A 289 14.38 -17.27 7.75
CA ARG A 289 13.62 -18.52 7.79
C ARG A 289 13.07 -18.82 6.40
N ARG A 290 13.11 -20.10 6.02
CA ARG A 290 12.51 -20.60 4.78
C ARG A 290 11.62 -21.80 5.10
N ILE A 291 10.35 -21.73 4.70
CA ILE A 291 9.34 -22.71 5.07
C ILE A 291 8.57 -23.16 3.84
N THR A 292 8.51 -24.46 3.60
CA THR A 292 7.65 -25.03 2.57
C THR A 292 6.22 -25.10 3.07
N ILE A 293 5.28 -24.61 2.28
CA ILE A 293 3.85 -24.61 2.61
C ILE A 293 3.17 -25.69 1.76
N PRO A 294 2.44 -26.64 2.37
CA PRO A 294 1.64 -27.59 1.61
C PRO A 294 0.52 -26.86 0.87
N VAL A 295 0.43 -27.07 -0.45
CA VAL A 295 -0.67 -26.53 -1.25
C VAL A 295 -1.89 -27.42 -1.06
N THR A 296 -2.96 -26.83 -0.55
CA THR A 296 -4.26 -27.51 -0.43
C THR A 296 -5.11 -27.19 -1.66
N ARG A 297 -5.47 -28.21 -2.44
CA ARG A 297 -6.46 -28.07 -3.51
C ARG A 297 -7.85 -27.98 -2.90
N VAL A 298 -8.58 -26.93 -3.20
CA VAL A 298 -9.91 -26.69 -2.66
C VAL A 298 -10.94 -26.61 -3.78
N LEU A 299 -12.14 -27.14 -3.53
CA LEU A 299 -13.22 -27.10 -4.51
C LEU A 299 -13.68 -25.65 -4.74
N PRO A 300 -14.03 -25.25 -5.98
CA PRO A 300 -14.43 -23.88 -6.32
C PRO A 300 -15.57 -23.32 -5.47
N ASP A 301 -16.48 -24.19 -5.02
CA ASP A 301 -17.67 -23.82 -4.24
C ASP A 301 -17.50 -24.05 -2.73
N SER A 302 -16.35 -24.57 -2.28
CA SER A 302 -16.02 -24.60 -0.85
C SER A 302 -15.82 -23.17 -0.31
N GLU A 303 -15.87 -22.98 1.01
CA GLU A 303 -15.61 -21.67 1.63
C GLU A 303 -14.25 -21.09 1.22
N ALA A 304 -13.18 -21.89 1.34
CA ALA A 304 -11.85 -21.52 0.89
C ALA A 304 -11.81 -21.23 -0.62
N GLY A 305 -12.48 -22.04 -1.45
CA GLY A 305 -12.52 -21.83 -2.89
C GLY A 305 -13.24 -20.55 -3.31
N ARG A 306 -14.38 -20.26 -2.66
CA ARG A 306 -15.10 -18.99 -2.85
C ARG A 306 -14.23 -17.80 -2.43
N PHE A 307 -13.50 -17.92 -1.33
CA PHE A 307 -12.59 -16.87 -0.86
C PHE A 307 -11.43 -16.62 -1.84
N VAL A 308 -10.75 -17.65 -2.35
CA VAL A 308 -9.71 -17.49 -3.38
C VAL A 308 -10.25 -16.78 -4.62
N ARG A 309 -11.44 -17.18 -5.08
CA ARG A 309 -12.12 -16.57 -6.22
C ARG A 309 -12.59 -15.14 -5.92
N ALA A 310 -12.93 -14.85 -4.67
CA ALA A 310 -13.34 -13.51 -4.24
C ALA A 310 -12.15 -12.56 -4.30
N VAL A 311 -10.98 -12.96 -3.78
CA VAL A 311 -9.73 -12.20 -3.95
C VAL A 311 -9.41 -11.98 -5.43
N ALA A 312 -9.55 -13.01 -6.27
CA ALA A 312 -9.34 -12.86 -7.71
C ALA A 312 -10.29 -11.83 -8.35
N SER A 313 -11.58 -11.87 -7.98
CA SER A 313 -12.61 -10.94 -8.47
C SER A 313 -12.41 -9.52 -7.96
N GLU A 314 -11.94 -9.36 -6.72
CA GLU A 314 -11.55 -8.06 -6.16
C GLU A 314 -10.37 -7.46 -6.95
N LEU A 315 -9.36 -8.25 -7.29
CA LEU A 315 -8.24 -7.76 -8.09
C LEU A 315 -8.68 -7.36 -9.51
N ASP A 316 -9.58 -8.12 -10.14
CA ASP A 316 -10.17 -7.75 -11.44
C ASP A 316 -10.94 -6.43 -11.34
N LEU A 317 -11.78 -6.29 -10.30
CA LEU A 317 -12.54 -5.08 -10.00
C LEU A 317 -11.63 -3.86 -9.84
N VAL A 318 -10.60 -3.98 -9.01
CA VAL A 318 -9.66 -2.89 -8.75
C VAL A 318 -8.83 -2.54 -9.98
N ALA A 319 -8.45 -3.53 -10.79
CA ALA A 319 -7.75 -3.28 -12.05
C ALA A 319 -8.63 -2.55 -13.07
N ALA A 320 -9.91 -2.94 -13.18
CA ALA A 320 -10.88 -2.29 -14.04
C ALA A 320 -11.17 -0.85 -13.60
N GLU A 321 -11.35 -0.62 -12.30
CA GLU A 321 -11.51 0.72 -11.73
C GLU A 321 -10.29 1.61 -12.03
N ALA A 322 -9.07 1.11 -11.80
CA ALA A 322 -7.84 1.83 -12.12
C ALA A 322 -7.76 2.19 -13.62
N THR A 323 -8.22 1.29 -14.48
CA THR A 323 -8.28 1.52 -15.93
C THR A 323 -9.28 2.61 -16.28
N ALA A 324 -10.44 2.63 -15.62
CA ALA A 324 -11.47 3.65 -15.82
C ALA A 324 -10.99 5.04 -15.40
N TRP A 325 -10.38 5.17 -14.22
CA TRP A 325 -9.79 6.43 -13.77
C TRP A 325 -8.67 6.91 -14.70
N LYS A 326 -7.80 6.02 -15.16
CA LYS A 326 -6.76 6.36 -16.13
C LYS A 326 -7.34 6.84 -17.47
N ALA A 327 -8.42 6.22 -17.94
CA ALA A 327 -9.12 6.63 -19.16
C ALA A 327 -9.77 8.00 -19.01
N LEU A 328 -10.42 8.27 -17.87
CA LEU A 328 -10.97 9.58 -17.52
C LEU A 328 -9.90 10.67 -17.49
N GLY A 329 -8.75 10.40 -16.87
CA GLY A 329 -7.62 11.33 -16.84
C GLY A 329 -7.09 11.67 -18.24
N ARG A 330 -7.22 10.74 -19.19
CA ARG A 330 -6.87 10.92 -20.61
C ARG A 330 -8.03 11.45 -21.46
N ARG A 331 -9.17 11.79 -20.86
CA ARG A 331 -10.40 12.23 -21.54
C ARG A 331 -10.93 11.21 -22.56
N HIS A 332 -10.67 9.92 -22.35
CA HIS A 332 -11.18 8.83 -23.18
C HIS A 332 -12.46 8.26 -22.57
N GLN A 333 -13.58 8.95 -22.81
CA GLN A 333 -14.90 8.63 -22.23
C GLN A 333 -15.31 7.17 -22.47
N ASP A 334 -15.34 6.71 -23.72
CA ASP A 334 -15.80 5.35 -24.05
C ASP A 334 -14.93 4.26 -23.41
N ALA A 335 -13.63 4.54 -23.24
CA ALA A 335 -12.72 3.60 -22.58
C ALA A 335 -12.97 3.55 -21.06
N ALA A 336 -13.35 4.68 -20.45
CA ALA A 336 -13.75 4.73 -19.05
C ALA A 336 -15.07 3.99 -18.82
N GLU A 337 -16.04 4.15 -19.71
CA GLU A 337 -17.34 3.47 -19.66
C GLU A 337 -17.17 1.94 -19.77
N ARG A 338 -16.40 1.45 -20.75
CA ARG A 338 -16.10 0.01 -20.86
C ARG A 338 -15.36 -0.56 -19.63
N ALA A 339 -14.44 0.22 -19.07
CA ALA A 339 -13.71 -0.20 -17.88
C ALA A 339 -14.62 -0.23 -16.63
N LEU A 340 -15.55 0.71 -16.51
CA LEU A 340 -16.58 0.70 -15.48
C LEU A 340 -17.50 -0.52 -15.62
N GLU A 341 -17.95 -0.86 -16.83
CA GLU A 341 -18.74 -2.08 -17.06
C GLU A 341 -18.00 -3.35 -16.60
N ALA A 342 -16.70 -3.45 -16.92
CA ALA A 342 -15.87 -4.56 -16.46
C ALA A 342 -15.75 -4.60 -14.92
N ALA A 343 -15.64 -3.42 -14.29
CA ALA A 343 -15.62 -3.29 -12.84
C ALA A 343 -16.96 -3.75 -12.22
N ASP A 344 -18.10 -3.37 -12.80
CA ASP A 344 -19.42 -3.78 -12.35
C ASP A 344 -19.63 -5.30 -12.45
N VAL A 345 -19.15 -5.93 -13.53
CA VAL A 345 -19.15 -7.39 -13.67
C VAL A 345 -18.31 -8.06 -12.58
N ALA A 346 -17.13 -7.52 -12.28
CA ALA A 346 -16.26 -8.05 -11.23
C ALA A 346 -16.85 -7.86 -9.83
N LEU A 347 -17.48 -6.71 -9.54
CA LEU A 347 -18.22 -6.45 -8.29
C LEU A 347 -19.38 -7.43 -8.12
N TYR A 348 -20.16 -7.68 -9.19
CA TYR A 348 -21.24 -8.65 -9.14
C TYR A 348 -20.74 -10.07 -8.82
N LYS A 349 -19.64 -10.50 -9.46
CA LYS A 349 -18.98 -11.78 -9.15
C LYS A 349 -18.52 -11.84 -7.70
N LEU A 350 -17.87 -10.78 -7.20
CA LEU A 350 -17.40 -10.67 -5.83
C LEU A 350 -18.56 -10.78 -4.82
N ALA A 351 -19.63 -10.01 -5.03
CA ALA A 351 -20.81 -10.02 -4.17
C ALA A 351 -21.48 -11.40 -4.14
N ARG A 352 -21.57 -12.08 -5.28
CA ARG A 352 -22.15 -13.43 -5.38
C ARG A 352 -21.31 -14.49 -4.66
N LEU A 353 -20.00 -14.32 -4.57
CA LEU A 353 -19.12 -15.25 -3.84
C LEU A 353 -19.29 -15.16 -2.32
N GLY A 354 -19.75 -14.01 -1.81
CA GLY A 354 -20.17 -13.85 -0.41
C GLY A 354 -19.07 -14.09 0.62
N ALA A 355 -17.80 -13.86 0.27
CA ALA A 355 -16.69 -14.04 1.19
C ALA A 355 -16.56 -12.85 2.16
N SER A 356 -16.76 -13.09 3.46
CA SER A 356 -16.72 -12.04 4.49
C SER A 356 -15.37 -11.32 4.58
N ASP A 357 -14.28 -12.03 4.33
CA ASP A 357 -12.91 -11.51 4.36
C ASP A 357 -12.52 -10.64 3.15
N VAL A 358 -13.44 -10.50 2.18
CA VAL A 358 -13.31 -9.63 1.00
C VAL A 358 -14.63 -8.87 0.80
N PRO A 359 -14.91 -7.85 1.64
CA PRO A 359 -16.21 -7.22 1.68
C PRO A 359 -16.50 -6.41 0.41
N ALA A 360 -17.43 -6.90 -0.41
CA ALA A 360 -17.88 -6.23 -1.64
C ALA A 360 -18.37 -4.79 -1.38
N GLN A 361 -18.96 -4.54 -0.21
CA GLN A 361 -19.54 -3.24 0.17
C GLN A 361 -18.55 -2.08 0.03
N ARG A 362 -17.27 -2.29 0.38
CA ARG A 362 -16.22 -1.26 0.27
C ARG A 362 -16.06 -0.75 -1.17
N HIS A 363 -16.30 -1.61 -2.14
CA HIS A 363 -16.15 -1.29 -3.56
C HIS A 363 -17.42 -0.70 -4.17
N VAL A 364 -18.59 -0.94 -3.58
CA VAL A 364 -19.86 -0.34 -4.02
C VAL A 364 -19.77 1.18 -3.95
N GLU A 365 -19.28 1.72 -2.84
CA GLU A 365 -19.13 3.17 -2.65
C GLU A 365 -18.13 3.78 -3.64
N ARG A 366 -16.98 3.11 -3.86
CA ARG A 366 -15.97 3.53 -4.83
C ARG A 366 -16.49 3.56 -6.26
N LEU A 367 -17.21 2.51 -6.68
CA LEU A 367 -17.80 2.48 -8.01
C LEU A 367 -18.93 3.51 -8.18
N ALA A 368 -19.67 3.84 -7.12
CA ALA A 368 -20.66 4.91 -7.15
C ALA A 368 -20.02 6.28 -7.40
N ASP A 369 -18.82 6.54 -6.86
CA ASP A 369 -18.04 7.73 -7.19
C ASP A 369 -17.59 7.72 -8.65
N LEU A 370 -17.04 6.61 -9.14
CA LEU A 370 -16.61 6.47 -10.53
C LEU A 370 -17.76 6.69 -11.52
N ARG A 371 -18.92 6.06 -11.28
CA ARG A 371 -20.13 6.24 -12.11
C ARG A 371 -20.54 7.71 -12.18
N ARG A 372 -20.62 8.38 -11.04
CA ARG A 372 -20.98 9.81 -10.99
C ARG A 372 -20.02 10.68 -11.82
N VAL A 373 -18.72 10.39 -11.81
CA VAL A 373 -17.75 11.14 -12.61
C VAL A 373 -17.93 10.89 -14.11
N ILE A 374 -18.13 9.63 -14.51
CA ILE A 374 -18.37 9.24 -15.91
C ILE A 374 -19.66 9.88 -16.44
N GLU A 375 -20.76 9.76 -15.69
CA GLU A 375 -22.09 10.27 -16.05
C GLU A 375 -22.11 11.80 -16.19
N ARG A 376 -21.45 12.52 -15.28
CA ARG A 376 -21.44 13.99 -15.27
C ARG A 376 -20.57 14.61 -16.38
N ARG A 377 -19.94 13.81 -17.24
CA ARG A 377 -19.07 14.28 -18.35
C ARG A 377 -18.15 15.44 -17.92
N ALA A 378 -17.45 15.24 -16.80
CA ALA A 378 -16.33 16.05 -16.31
C ALA A 378 -16.55 17.58 -16.10
N ASN A 379 -17.69 18.04 -15.57
CA ASN A 379 -17.86 19.46 -15.17
C ASN A 379 -17.65 19.78 -13.67
N GLN A 380 -17.36 18.80 -12.80
CA GLN A 380 -17.07 19.05 -11.37
C GLN A 380 -15.81 18.33 -10.90
N ASN A 381 -15.11 18.96 -9.94
CA ASN A 381 -13.75 18.74 -9.45
C ASN A 381 -13.30 17.25 -9.38
N PRO A 382 -12.75 16.69 -10.49
CA PRO A 382 -12.42 15.27 -10.60
C PRO A 382 -11.18 14.89 -9.77
N ALA A 383 -10.37 15.87 -9.39
CA ALA A 383 -9.03 15.63 -8.86
C ALA A 383 -9.03 14.96 -7.48
N LEU A 384 -9.99 15.30 -6.61
CA LEU A 384 -10.10 14.71 -5.27
C LEU A 384 -10.62 13.26 -5.33
N VAL A 385 -11.64 13.01 -6.17
CA VAL A 385 -12.17 11.66 -6.38
C VAL A 385 -11.11 10.74 -6.98
N MET A 386 -10.35 11.23 -7.96
CA MET A 386 -9.20 10.51 -8.55
C MET A 386 -8.13 10.17 -7.52
N ARG A 387 -7.82 11.09 -6.59
CA ARG A 387 -6.82 10.88 -5.54
C ARG A 387 -7.22 9.78 -4.57
N ARG A 388 -8.47 9.84 -4.07
CA ARG A 388 -9.05 8.79 -3.21
C ARG A 388 -9.01 7.45 -3.91
N ALA A 389 -9.49 7.41 -5.15
CA ALA A 389 -9.50 6.20 -5.95
C ALA A 389 -8.10 5.60 -6.14
N HIS A 390 -7.11 6.41 -6.53
CA HIS A 390 -5.73 5.92 -6.69
C HIS A 390 -5.14 5.39 -5.37
N SER A 391 -5.36 6.07 -4.25
CA SER A 391 -4.90 5.61 -2.94
C SER A 391 -5.53 4.26 -2.55
N GLU A 392 -6.83 4.13 -2.74
CA GLU A 392 -7.58 2.91 -2.42
C GLU A 392 -7.22 1.74 -3.35
N VAL A 393 -7.04 2.02 -4.66
CA VAL A 393 -6.53 1.04 -5.63
C VAL A 393 -5.13 0.57 -5.24
N SER A 394 -4.22 1.49 -4.92
CA SER A 394 -2.84 1.20 -4.51
C SER A 394 -2.82 0.27 -3.29
N ARG A 395 -3.59 0.58 -2.24
CA ARG A 395 -3.69 -0.24 -1.02
C ARG A 395 -4.22 -1.66 -1.27
N ILE A 396 -5.23 -1.84 -2.11
CA ILE A 396 -5.84 -3.16 -2.35
C ILE A 396 -4.98 -4.01 -3.28
N THR A 397 -4.40 -3.42 -4.34
CA THR A 397 -3.53 -4.17 -5.26
C THR A 397 -2.25 -4.70 -4.61
N MET A 398 -1.86 -4.13 -3.47
CA MET A 398 -0.74 -4.58 -2.63
C MET A 398 -1.18 -5.45 -1.44
N SER A 399 -2.42 -5.94 -1.45
CA SER A 399 -3.07 -6.76 -0.42
C SER A 399 -2.72 -6.34 1.01
N ARG A 400 -3.38 -5.27 1.48
CA ARG A 400 -3.52 -4.94 2.90
C ARG A 400 -4.96 -5.15 3.31
N VAL A 401 -5.20 -6.13 4.19
CA VAL A 401 -6.54 -6.45 4.68
C VAL A 401 -6.74 -5.72 6.00
N GLY A 402 -7.16 -4.45 5.94
CA GLY A 402 -7.57 -3.68 7.12
C GLY A 402 -9.07 -3.80 7.40
N PRO A 403 -9.54 -3.55 8.63
CA PRO A 403 -10.95 -3.33 8.86
C PRO A 403 -11.40 -2.19 7.94
N ALA A 404 -12.58 -2.35 7.34
CA ALA A 404 -13.22 -1.25 6.62
C ALA A 404 -13.24 -0.02 7.53
N ALA A 405 -12.90 1.16 7.00
CA ALA A 405 -13.16 2.40 7.73
C ALA A 405 -14.63 2.39 8.18
N PRO A 406 -14.95 2.75 9.43
CA PRO A 406 -16.34 2.77 9.87
C PRO A 406 -17.12 3.67 8.90
N ALA A 407 -18.22 3.15 8.36
CA ALA A 407 -19.11 3.95 7.53
C ALA A 407 -19.48 5.22 8.32
N PRO A 408 -19.46 6.41 7.69
CA PRO A 408 -19.95 7.61 8.36
C PRO A 408 -21.38 7.31 8.82
N ALA A 409 -21.67 7.56 10.10
CA ALA A 409 -23.00 7.38 10.65
C ALA A 409 -23.99 8.15 9.77
N LEU A 410 -24.88 7.42 9.08
CA LEU A 410 -25.94 8.01 8.30
C LEU A 410 -26.78 8.86 9.26
N LEU A 411 -26.66 10.17 9.15
CA LEU A 411 -27.58 11.09 9.82
C LEU A 411 -29.00 10.69 9.39
N PRO A 412 -29.94 10.53 10.34
CA PRO A 412 -31.31 10.17 9.99
C PRO A 412 -31.86 11.24 9.04
N TRP A 413 -32.39 10.77 7.91
CA TRP A 413 -33.10 11.62 6.96
C TRP A 413 -34.17 12.39 7.72
N LYS A 414 -34.08 13.73 7.69
CA LYS A 414 -35.17 14.58 8.14
C LYS A 414 -36.40 14.23 7.32
N THR A 415 -37.40 13.65 7.96
CA THR A 415 -38.77 13.70 7.47
C THR A 415 -39.20 15.16 7.55
N GLU A 416 -39.41 15.78 6.39
CA GLU A 416 -40.11 17.06 6.31
C GLU A 416 -41.57 16.81 6.71
N ASP A 417 -42.04 17.59 7.69
CA ASP A 417 -43.46 17.78 8.03
C ASP A 417 -44.16 18.67 7.00
#